data_AF-U4URX0-F1
#
_entry.id   AF-U4URX0-F1
#
_cell.length_a   1.000
_cell.length_b   1.000
_cell.length_c   1.000
_cell.angle_alpha   90.00
_cell.angle_beta   90.00
_cell.angle_gamma   90.00
#
_symmetry.space_group_name_H-M   'P 1'
#
loop_
_entity.id
_entity.type
_entity.pdbx_description
1 polymer ?
#
loop_
_entity_poly.entity_id
_entity_poly.type
_entity_poly.pdbx_seq_one_letter_code
_entity_poly.pdbx_strand_id
1 'polypeptide(L)'
;MRGKTKTHFPPIHGERGLVYLDEEKAEAFADSLERQFSPNISENDNLDFEEEVDSVLSEIEDNPIPPDAPAIPPVTLSELNALIATLKTRTSPGPDQITNKILKRLPE
;
A
#
# COMPACT_ATOMS: atom_id res chain seq x y z
N MET A 1 18.62 -16.53 -38.88
CA MET A 1 18.22 -15.61 -37.79
C MET A 1 17.65 -14.36 -38.42
N ARG A 2 16.34 -14.09 -38.29
CA ARG A 2 15.74 -12.83 -38.79
C ARG A 2 16.13 -11.72 -37.82
N GLY A 3 16.97 -10.79 -38.27
CA GLY A 3 17.27 -9.58 -37.52
C GLY A 3 15.98 -8.79 -37.29
N LYS A 4 15.71 -8.43 -36.03
CA LYS A 4 14.58 -7.55 -35.68
C LYS A 4 14.74 -6.25 -36.46
N THR A 5 13.77 -5.92 -37.30
CA THR A 5 13.68 -4.62 -37.98
C THR A 5 13.71 -3.52 -36.92
N LYS A 6 14.70 -2.61 -36.99
CA LYS A 6 14.73 -1.42 -36.13
C LYS A 6 13.40 -0.70 -36.31
N THR A 7 12.59 -0.66 -35.25
CA THR A 7 11.34 0.09 -35.24
C THR A 7 11.68 1.56 -35.36
N HIS A 8 11.37 2.16 -36.50
CA HIS A 8 11.57 3.59 -36.71
C HIS A 8 10.55 4.35 -35.85
N PHE A 9 11.01 4.92 -34.74
CA PHE A 9 10.18 5.79 -33.92
C PHE A 9 10.02 7.15 -34.60
N PRO A 10 8.78 7.66 -34.71
CA PRO A 10 8.55 8.97 -35.30
C PRO A 10 9.29 10.06 -34.48
N PRO A 11 9.58 11.21 -35.09
CA PRO A 11 10.06 12.37 -34.36
C PRO A 11 9.09 12.73 -33.24
N ILE A 12 9.61 13.14 -32.08
CA ILE A 12 8.81 13.58 -30.94
C ILE A 12 9.14 15.02 -30.59
N HIS A 13 8.32 15.66 -29.77
CA HIS A 13 8.56 17.02 -29.31
C HIS A 13 9.40 17.01 -28.04
N GLY A 14 10.59 17.60 -28.09
CA GLY A 14 11.37 18.01 -26.92
C GLY A 14 11.16 19.51 -26.63
N GLU A 15 11.88 20.02 -25.63
CA GLU A 15 11.73 21.42 -25.17
C GLU A 15 12.01 22.47 -26.26
N ARG A 16 12.91 22.15 -27.20
CA ARG A 16 13.37 23.07 -28.24
C ARG A 16 12.75 22.80 -29.61
N GLY A 17 11.76 21.90 -29.69
CA GLY A 17 11.08 21.52 -30.93
C GLY A 17 11.16 20.02 -31.23
N LEU A 18 11.00 19.67 -32.52
CA LEU A 18 11.02 18.28 -32.96
C LEU A 18 12.44 17.67 -32.87
N VAL A 19 12.54 16.51 -32.23
CA VAL A 19 13.78 15.73 -32.10
C VAL A 19 13.71 14.45 -32.92
N TYR A 20 14.83 14.09 -33.55
CA TYR A 20 14.87 13.03 -34.58
C TYR A 20 15.80 11.88 -34.21
N LEU A 21 16.91 12.18 -33.53
CA LEU A 21 17.88 11.18 -33.09
C LEU A 21 17.34 10.44 -31.87
N ASP A 22 17.63 9.14 -31.79
CA ASP A 22 17.10 8.30 -30.71
C ASP A 22 17.64 8.73 -29.33
N GLU A 23 18.86 9.28 -29.27
CA GLU A 23 19.44 9.89 -28.06
C GLU A 23 18.65 11.12 -27.63
N GLU A 24 18.36 12.04 -28.55
CA GLU A 24 17.56 13.24 -28.26
C GLU A 24 16.11 12.90 -27.85
N LYS A 25 15.56 11.81 -28.40
CA LYS A 25 14.24 11.31 -28.01
C LYS A 25 14.24 10.76 -26.58
N ALA A 26 15.32 10.09 -26.18
CA ALA A 26 15.45 9.56 -24.82
C ALA A 26 15.49 10.69 -23.79
N GLU A 27 16.25 11.75 -24.06
CA GLU A 27 16.31 12.94 -23.21
C GLU A 27 14.95 13.65 -23.15
N ALA A 28 14.29 13.88 -24.30
CA ALA A 28 12.96 14.50 -24.34
C ALA A 28 11.91 13.68 -23.56
N PHE A 29 12.06 12.35 -23.52
CA PHE A 29 11.20 11.48 -22.73
C PHE A 29 11.51 11.57 -21.23
N ALA A 30 12.80 11.58 -20.87
CA ALA A 30 13.26 11.75 -19.48
C ALA A 30 12.76 13.08 -18.90
N ASP A 31 12.96 14.20 -19.62
CA ASP A 31 12.47 15.52 -19.23
C ASP A 31 10.96 15.52 -19.00
N SER A 32 10.21 14.84 -19.89
CA SER A 32 8.76 14.75 -19.79
C SER A 32 8.30 13.97 -18.56
N LEU A 33 8.99 12.87 -18.22
CA LEU A 33 8.72 12.11 -17.01
C LEU A 33 9.08 12.92 -15.76
N GLU A 34 10.26 13.53 -15.71
CA GLU A 34 10.69 14.32 -14.55
C GLU A 34 9.70 15.45 -14.22
N ARG A 35 9.13 16.10 -15.25
CA ARG A 35 8.11 17.15 -15.05
C ARG A 35 6.75 16.62 -14.59
N GLN A 36 6.42 15.39 -14.95
CA GLN A 36 5.11 14.78 -14.63
C GLN A 36 5.11 14.08 -13.27
N PHE A 37 6.29 13.69 -12.78
CA PHE A 37 6.44 13.00 -11.50
C PHE A 37 7.12 13.92 -10.50
N SER A 38 6.41 14.25 -9.42
CA SER A 38 7.05 14.74 -8.19
C SER A 38 7.31 13.54 -7.27
N PRO A 39 8.35 13.60 -6.41
CA PRO A 39 8.45 12.69 -5.28
C PRO A 39 7.12 12.67 -4.53
N ASN A 40 6.62 11.47 -4.19
CA ASN A 40 5.44 11.32 -3.34
C ASN A 40 5.84 11.55 -1.88
N ILE A 41 6.46 12.70 -1.62
CA ILE A 41 6.79 13.17 -0.28
C ILE A 41 5.57 13.97 0.12
N SER A 42 4.71 13.39 0.95
CA SER A 42 3.64 14.18 1.53
C SER A 42 4.28 15.22 2.48
N GLU A 43 3.65 16.36 2.71
CA GLU A 43 4.06 17.28 3.80
C GLU A 43 4.05 16.58 5.19
N ASN A 44 3.50 15.36 5.23
CA ASN A 44 3.36 14.45 6.35
C ASN A 44 4.30 13.23 6.27
N ASP A 45 5.27 13.20 5.34
CA ASP A 45 6.43 12.32 5.43
C ASP A 45 7.25 12.87 6.61
N ASN A 46 6.72 12.55 7.79
CA ASN A 46 7.13 13.07 9.06
C ASN A 46 8.59 12.66 9.19
N LEU A 47 9.50 13.65 9.16
CA LEU A 47 10.93 13.40 9.38
C LEU A 47 11.15 12.67 10.71
N ASP A 48 10.17 12.82 11.62
CA ASP A 48 10.11 12.22 12.94
C ASP A 48 9.31 10.91 12.96
N PHE A 49 8.82 10.37 11.82
CA PHE A 49 8.06 9.10 11.79
C PHE A 49 8.91 7.94 12.33
N GLU A 50 10.18 7.90 11.94
CA GLU A 50 11.11 6.89 12.43
C GLU A 50 11.33 7.03 13.94
N GLU A 51 11.47 8.27 14.43
CA GLU A 51 11.61 8.57 15.87
C GLU A 51 10.33 8.27 16.66
N GLU A 52 9.16 8.52 16.08
CA GLU A 52 7.84 8.19 16.66
C GLU A 52 7.68 6.67 16.78
N VAL A 53 8.04 5.92 15.74
CA VAL A 53 7.99 4.45 15.74
C VAL A 53 8.94 3.89 16.80
N ASP A 54 10.17 4.40 16.88
CA ASP A 54 11.15 3.97 17.89
C ASP A 54 10.69 4.32 19.31
N SER A 55 10.10 5.51 19.52
CA SER A 55 9.51 5.90 20.81
C SER A 55 8.41 4.93 21.23
N VAL A 56 7.47 4.61 20.34
CA VAL A 56 6.37 3.68 20.64
C VAL A 56 6.89 2.28 20.96
N LEU A 57 7.90 1.80 20.23
CA LEU A 57 8.51 0.50 20.53
C LEU A 57 9.18 0.48 21.90
N SER A 58 9.94 1.53 22.24
CA SER A 58 10.57 1.65 23.55
C SER A 58 9.55 1.69 24.69
N GLU A 59 8.42 2.41 24.52
CA GLU A 59 7.33 2.45 25.50
C GLU A 59 6.68 1.08 25.73
N ILE A 60 6.56 0.25 24.69
CA ILE A 60 6.02 -1.11 24.78
C ILE A 60 6.98 -2.03 25.53
N GLU A 61 8.29 -1.91 25.26
CA GLU A 61 9.33 -2.69 25.93
C GLU A 61 9.47 -2.31 27.42
N ASP A 62 9.40 -1.02 27.73
CA ASP A 62 9.53 -0.48 29.08
C ASP A 62 8.28 -0.69 29.94
N ASN A 63 7.12 -0.89 29.31
CA ASN A 63 5.85 -1.20 29.98
C ASN A 63 5.36 -2.62 29.67
N PRO A 64 6.09 -3.66 30.08
CA PRO A 64 5.62 -5.02 29.89
C PRO A 64 4.33 -5.25 30.66
N ILE A 65 3.43 -6.04 30.08
CA ILE A 65 2.21 -6.49 30.74
C ILE A 65 2.61 -7.10 32.09
N PRO A 66 2.07 -6.59 33.22
CA PRO A 66 2.42 -7.12 34.54
C PRO A 66 2.20 -8.63 34.58
N PRO A 67 3.07 -9.42 35.23
CA PRO A 67 2.89 -10.87 35.33
C PRO A 67 1.57 -11.26 36.00
N ASP A 68 1.01 -10.36 36.82
CA ASP A 68 -0.24 -10.52 37.53
C ASP A 68 -1.45 -9.98 36.75
N ALA A 69 -1.24 -9.45 35.54
CA ALA A 69 -2.32 -8.99 34.70
C ALA A 69 -3.24 -10.17 34.35
N PRO A 70 -4.58 -9.98 34.40
CA PRO A 70 -5.50 -11.04 34.05
C PRO A 70 -5.25 -11.46 32.60
N ALA A 71 -4.80 -12.70 32.42
CA ALA A 71 -4.61 -13.27 31.09
C ALA A 71 -5.98 -13.29 30.38
N ILE A 72 -6.06 -12.64 29.22
CA ILE A 72 -7.24 -12.74 28.37
C ILE A 72 -7.20 -14.14 27.76
N PRO A 73 -8.19 -15.02 28.04
CA PRO A 73 -8.19 -16.35 27.48
C PRO A 73 -8.32 -16.27 25.96
N PRO A 74 -7.64 -17.16 25.21
CA PRO A 74 -7.81 -17.23 23.77
C PRO A 74 -9.27 -17.59 23.43
N VAL A 75 -9.80 -17.01 22.36
CA VAL A 75 -11.15 -17.34 21.89
C VAL A 75 -11.15 -18.74 21.29
N THR A 76 -12.13 -19.55 21.65
CA THR A 76 -12.33 -20.86 21.02
C THR A 76 -13.02 -20.71 19.67
N LEU A 77 -12.81 -21.67 18.77
CA LEU A 77 -13.51 -21.70 17.47
C LEU A 77 -15.04 -21.71 17.64
N SER A 78 -15.53 -22.40 18.67
CA SER A 78 -16.96 -22.45 18.97
C SER A 78 -17.51 -21.08 19.39
N GLU A 79 -16.79 -20.35 20.23
CA GLU A 79 -17.17 -18.98 20.63
C GLU A 79 -17.13 -18.04 19.43
N LEU A 80 -16.09 -18.14 18.60
CA LEU A 80 -15.97 -17.34 17.37
C LEU A 80 -17.15 -17.59 16.42
N ASN A 81 -17.50 -18.86 16.19
CA ASN A 81 -18.63 -19.24 15.33
C ASN A 81 -19.97 -18.76 15.91
N ALA A 82 -20.16 -18.84 17.22
CA ALA A 82 -21.33 -18.29 17.89
C ALA A 82 -21.44 -16.77 17.70
N LEU A 83 -20.34 -16.03 17.84
CA LEU A 83 -20.30 -14.59 17.61
C LEU A 83 -20.66 -14.26 16.16
N ILE A 84 -20.03 -14.92 15.18
CA ILE A 84 -20.30 -14.73 13.74
C ILE A 84 -21.78 -14.98 13.43
N ALA A 85 -22.39 -16.00 14.04
CA ALA A 85 -23.80 -16.33 13.85
C ALA A 85 -24.74 -15.19 14.30
N THR A 86 -24.39 -14.42 15.34
CA THR A 86 -25.22 -13.31 15.84
C THR A 86 -25.16 -12.05 14.96
N LEU A 87 -24.18 -11.93 14.06
CA LEU A 87 -23.98 -10.72 13.25
C LEU A 87 -25.16 -10.42 12.31
N LYS A 88 -25.57 -9.15 12.22
CA LYS A 88 -26.60 -8.72 11.26
C LYS A 88 -26.01 -8.70 9.85
N THR A 89 -26.68 -9.33 8.90
CA THR A 89 -26.19 -9.49 7.51
C THR A 89 -26.28 -8.22 6.66
N ARG A 90 -27.11 -7.26 7.04
CA ARG A 90 -27.38 -6.01 6.30
C ARG A 90 -26.73 -4.79 6.96
N THR A 91 -25.51 -4.96 7.47
CA THR A 91 -24.67 -3.85 7.94
C THR A 91 -23.75 -3.39 6.83
N SER A 92 -23.38 -2.11 6.84
CA SER A 92 -22.34 -1.60 5.96
C SER A 92 -21.01 -2.29 6.28
N PRO A 93 -20.19 -2.62 5.28
CA PRO A 93 -18.84 -3.14 5.51
C PRO A 93 -17.91 -2.06 6.09
N GLY A 94 -16.82 -2.50 6.71
CA GLY A 94 -15.71 -1.62 7.08
C GLY A 94 -14.83 -1.26 5.87
N PRO A 95 -13.71 -0.55 6.08
CA PRO A 95 -12.78 -0.17 5.02
C PRO A 95 -12.18 -1.35 4.23
N ASP A 96 -12.16 -2.53 4.85
CA ASP A 96 -11.72 -3.80 4.24
C ASP A 96 -12.75 -4.39 3.25
N GLN A 97 -13.95 -3.81 3.16
CA GLN A 97 -15.07 -4.25 2.34
C GLN A 97 -15.59 -5.67 2.67
N ILE A 98 -15.18 -6.25 3.81
CA ILE A 98 -15.64 -7.57 4.25
C ILE A 98 -17.00 -7.43 4.93
N THR A 99 -18.03 -8.06 4.35
CA THR A 99 -19.38 -8.02 4.89
C THR A 99 -19.63 -9.16 5.88
N ASN A 100 -20.51 -8.92 6.86
CA ASN A 100 -21.00 -9.98 7.77
C ASN A 100 -21.61 -11.18 7.03
N LYS A 101 -22.12 -10.99 5.81
CA LYS A 101 -22.61 -12.08 4.95
C LYS A 101 -21.50 -13.02 4.51
N ILE A 102 -20.29 -12.50 4.27
CA ILE A 102 -19.11 -13.30 3.91
C ILE A 102 -18.63 -14.07 5.13
N LEU A 103 -18.55 -13.42 6.30
CA LEU A 103 -18.13 -14.07 7.56
C LEU A 103 -19.00 -15.28 7.90
N LYS A 104 -20.32 -15.19 7.68
CA LYS A 104 -21.27 -16.30 7.89
C LYS A 104 -21.16 -17.46 6.88
N ARG A 105 -20.31 -17.33 5.86
CA ARG A 105 -20.09 -18.32 4.81
C ARG A 105 -18.69 -18.91 4.81
N LEU A 106 -17.93 -18.67 5.88
CA LEU A 106 -16.63 -19.29 6.07
C LEU A 106 -16.80 -20.82 6.17
N PRO A 107 -15.83 -21.61 5.66
CA PRO A 107 -15.82 -23.06 5.83
C PRO A 107 -15.65 -23.42 7.31
N GLU A 108 -16.15 -24.61 7.68
CA GLU A 108 -15.97 -25.19 9.02
C GLU A 108 -14.56 -25.75 9.22
#